data_AF-A0A674JTX8-F1
#
_entry.id   AF-A0A674JTX8-F1
#
_cell.length_a   1.000
_cell.length_b   1.000
_cell.length_c   1.000
_cell.angle_alpha   90.00
_cell.angle_beta   90.00
_cell.angle_gamma   90.00
#
_symmetry.space_group_name_H-M   'P 1'
#
loop_
_entity.id
_entity.type
_entity.pdbx_description
1 polymer ?
#
loop_
_entity_poly.entity_id
_entity_poly.type
_entity_poly.pdbx_seq_one_letter_code
_entity_poly.pdbx_strand_id
1 'polypeptide(L)'
;MQNERATLVASFILALYREDGVDYSELNRTMGHLFHQYNGTYSHHPGSRAVDVIQRQLQCCGVHNYTDWAEAAASQPVHTGNIRAPESCCKETYSDCTGDMRQSEQLFQGGCLRKLGYRLQFVMGYVFWCCVAVGCLEMLAAISNGILMKHRPFQDFRILDSATFS
;
A
#
# COMPACT_ATOMS: atom_id res chain seq x y z
N MET A 1 10.78 -18.86 27.94
CA MET A 1 9.46 -18.20 27.87
C MET A 1 9.52 -16.69 27.59
N GLN A 2 9.98 -15.81 28.49
CA GLN A 2 10.01 -14.34 28.23
C GLN A 2 10.95 -13.94 27.08
N ASN A 3 12.17 -14.53 27.05
CA ASN A 3 13.15 -14.29 25.99
C ASN A 3 12.71 -14.88 24.64
N GLU A 4 11.96 -15.98 24.61
CA GLU A 4 11.45 -16.55 23.35
C GLU A 4 10.39 -15.65 22.72
N ARG A 5 9.49 -15.08 23.52
CA ARG A 5 8.45 -14.16 23.03
C ARG A 5 9.04 -12.86 22.48
N ALA A 6 10.02 -12.28 23.17
CA ALA A 6 10.72 -11.08 22.69
C ALA A 6 11.48 -11.34 21.38
N THR A 7 12.14 -12.50 21.27
CA THR A 7 12.83 -12.90 20.03
C THR A 7 11.84 -13.13 18.90
N LEU A 8 10.68 -13.75 19.15
CA LEU A 8 9.65 -13.94 18.13
C LEU A 8 9.08 -12.62 17.60
N VAL A 9 8.83 -11.65 18.48
CA VAL A 9 8.33 -10.31 18.08
C VAL A 9 9.40 -9.57 17.28
N ALA A 10 10.66 -9.60 17.72
CA ALA A 10 11.77 -8.98 17.00
C ALA A 10 12.00 -9.62 15.63
N SER A 11 11.95 -10.96 15.53
CA SER A 11 12.04 -11.69 14.27
C SER A 11 10.87 -11.41 13.34
N PHE A 12 9.65 -11.26 13.88
CA PHE A 12 8.47 -10.89 13.10
C PHE A 12 8.60 -9.48 12.53
N ILE A 13 9.01 -8.49 13.34
CA ILE A 13 9.26 -7.12 12.87
C ILE A 13 10.37 -7.09 11.79
N LEU A 14 11.45 -7.84 11.98
CA LEU A 14 12.54 -7.94 10.99
C LEU A 14 12.11 -8.64 9.70
N ALA A 15 11.23 -9.65 9.79
CA ALA A 15 10.69 -10.36 8.64
C ALA A 15 9.78 -9.43 7.81
N LEU A 16 8.90 -8.67 8.47
CA LEU A 16 8.10 -7.63 7.82
C LEU A 16 9.02 -6.62 7.12
N TYR A 17 10.00 -6.06 7.83
CA TYR A 17 10.93 -5.09 7.25
C TYR A 17 11.71 -5.60 6.02
N ARG A 18 12.00 -6.91 5.97
CA ARG A 18 12.70 -7.53 4.84
C ARG A 18 11.77 -7.76 3.63
N GLU A 19 10.48 -7.97 3.86
CA GLU A 19 9.48 -8.18 2.80
C GLU A 19 8.81 -6.89 2.30
N ASP A 20 8.82 -5.81 3.08
CA ASP A 20 8.07 -4.57 2.79
C ASP A 20 8.69 -3.66 1.71
N GLY A 21 9.78 -4.11 1.06
CA GLY A 21 10.41 -3.38 -0.04
C GLY A 21 9.52 -3.38 -1.29
N VAL A 22 8.89 -2.24 -1.59
CA VAL A 22 8.12 -2.08 -2.83
C VAL A 22 9.05 -2.21 -4.05
N ASP A 23 8.97 -3.34 -4.76
CA ASP A 23 9.70 -3.56 -6.02
C ASP A 23 9.04 -2.75 -7.15
N TYR A 24 9.64 -1.62 -7.48
CA TYR A 24 9.20 -0.76 -8.56
C TYR A 24 9.25 -1.43 -9.93
N SER A 25 10.12 -2.41 -10.14
CA SER A 25 10.25 -3.10 -11.43
C SER A 25 9.05 -4.00 -11.70
N GLU A 26 8.59 -4.72 -10.68
CA GLU A 26 7.40 -5.56 -10.76
C GLU A 26 6.13 -4.73 -10.85
N LEU A 27 6.09 -3.61 -10.13
CA LEU A 27 5.00 -2.64 -10.24
C LEU A 27 4.88 -2.08 -11.66
N ASN A 28 6.02 -1.73 -12.29
CA ASN A 28 6.04 -1.24 -13.66
C ASN A 28 5.55 -2.28 -14.66
N ARG A 29 5.98 -3.55 -14.53
CA ARG A 29 5.52 -4.65 -15.38
C ARG A 29 4.01 -4.88 -15.26
N THR A 30 3.52 -4.97 -14.04
CA THR A 30 2.09 -5.19 -13.76
C THR A 30 1.26 -4.03 -14.31
N MET A 31 1.72 -2.79 -14.10
CA MET A 31 1.01 -1.62 -14.60
C MET A 31 1.04 -1.55 -16.13
N GLY A 32 2.19 -1.82 -16.75
CA GLY A 32 2.31 -1.92 -18.20
C GLY A 32 1.37 -2.99 -18.79
N HIS A 33 1.24 -4.16 -18.15
CA HIS A 33 0.32 -5.20 -18.58
C HIS A 33 -1.15 -4.77 -18.50
N LEU A 34 -1.55 -4.12 -17.38
CA LEU A 34 -2.92 -3.62 -17.20
C LEU A 34 -3.28 -2.53 -18.22
N PHE A 35 -2.35 -1.62 -18.51
CA PHE A 35 -2.53 -0.59 -19.53
C PHE A 35 -2.50 -1.15 -20.95
N HIS A 36 -1.69 -2.18 -21.23
CA HIS A 36 -1.69 -2.86 -22.54
C HIS A 36 -3.00 -3.62 -22.78
N GLN A 37 -3.58 -4.21 -21.73
CA GLN A 37 -4.88 -4.90 -21.80
C GLN A 37 -6.06 -3.92 -21.84
N TYR A 38 -5.82 -2.61 -21.75
CA TYR A 38 -6.86 -1.61 -21.82
C TYR A 38 -7.46 -1.58 -23.23
N ASN A 39 -8.67 -2.13 -23.36
CA ASN A 39 -9.44 -2.06 -24.59
C ASN A 39 -10.56 -1.05 -24.39
N GLY A 40 -10.23 0.24 -24.60
CA GLY A 40 -11.11 1.39 -24.35
C GLY A 40 -12.46 1.38 -25.09
N THR A 41 -12.71 0.40 -25.96
CA THR A 41 -13.99 0.20 -26.66
C THR A 41 -14.96 -0.73 -25.91
N TYR A 42 -14.48 -1.56 -24.99
CA TYR A 42 -15.31 -2.45 -24.17
C TYR A 42 -15.17 -2.06 -22.69
N SER A 43 -16.00 -1.13 -22.25
CA SER A 43 -16.15 -0.70 -20.84
C SER A 43 -16.51 -1.86 -19.88
N HIS A 44 -16.91 -3.01 -20.40
CA HIS A 44 -17.24 -4.22 -19.64
C HIS A 44 -16.04 -5.16 -19.40
N HIS A 45 -14.88 -4.92 -20.01
CA HIS A 45 -13.68 -5.72 -19.81
C HIS A 45 -13.06 -5.42 -18.42
N PRO A 46 -12.66 -6.43 -17.63
CA PRO A 46 -12.11 -6.22 -16.29
C PRO A 46 -10.83 -5.36 -16.27
N GLY A 47 -9.99 -5.42 -17.31
CA GLY A 47 -8.81 -4.58 -17.46
C GLY A 47 -9.13 -3.09 -17.59
N SER A 48 -10.17 -2.74 -18.36
CA SER A 48 -10.62 -1.35 -18.54
C SER A 48 -11.10 -0.74 -17.22
N ARG A 49 -11.90 -1.51 -16.45
CA ARG A 49 -12.37 -1.08 -15.11
C ARG A 49 -11.22 -0.86 -14.11
N ALA A 50 -10.19 -1.71 -14.14
CA ALA A 50 -9.06 -1.57 -13.23
C ALA A 50 -8.27 -0.28 -13.51
N VAL A 51 -7.99 0.02 -14.78
CA VAL A 51 -7.31 1.26 -15.18
C VAL A 51 -8.13 2.48 -14.77
N ASP A 52 -9.44 2.48 -15.01
CA ASP A 52 -10.32 3.61 -14.67
C ASP A 52 -10.34 3.90 -13.16
N VAL A 53 -10.42 2.85 -12.34
CA VAL A 53 -10.39 2.95 -10.87
C VAL A 53 -9.06 3.50 -10.40
N ILE A 54 -7.94 2.96 -10.90
CA ILE A 54 -6.60 3.41 -10.53
C ILE A 54 -6.40 4.88 -10.88
N GLN A 55 -6.80 5.29 -12.08
CA GLN A 55 -6.68 6.67 -12.54
C GLN A 55 -7.50 7.65 -11.70
N ARG A 56 -8.74 7.30 -11.35
CA ARG A 56 -9.59 8.13 -10.48
C ARG A 56 -9.07 8.19 -9.05
N GLN A 57 -8.72 7.05 -8.47
CA GLN A 57 -8.33 6.96 -7.06
C GLN A 57 -6.95 7.56 -6.77
N LEU A 58 -6.01 7.45 -7.72
CA LEU A 58 -4.70 8.06 -7.62
C LEU A 58 -4.63 9.44 -8.29
N GLN A 59 -5.68 9.86 -9.01
CA GLN A 59 -5.71 11.10 -9.79
C GLN A 59 -4.54 11.16 -10.78
N CYS A 60 -4.30 10.08 -11.52
CA CYS A 60 -3.18 9.91 -12.45
C CYS A 60 -3.67 9.63 -13.87
N CYS A 61 -2.79 9.80 -14.85
CA CYS A 61 -3.04 9.40 -16.23
C CYS A 61 -1.80 8.75 -16.84
N GLY A 62 -1.99 7.59 -17.48
CA GLY A 62 -0.90 6.79 -18.03
C GLY A 62 -0.07 6.06 -16.97
N VAL A 63 0.88 5.24 -17.40
CA VAL A 63 1.80 4.52 -16.52
C VAL A 63 2.81 5.51 -15.95
N HIS A 64 3.51 6.24 -16.81
CA HIS A 64 4.51 7.24 -16.50
C HIS A 64 3.97 8.67 -16.71
N ASN A 65 3.18 8.88 -17.75
CA ASN A 65 2.62 10.18 -18.08
C ASN A 65 1.36 10.06 -18.95
N TYR A 66 0.56 11.13 -19.05
CA TYR A 66 -0.62 11.15 -19.92
C TYR A 66 -0.25 10.91 -21.40
N THR A 67 0.99 11.23 -21.80
CA THR A 67 1.52 11.00 -23.15
C THR A 67 1.65 9.53 -23.53
N ASP A 68 1.66 8.60 -22.56
CA ASP A 68 1.77 7.15 -22.81
C ASP A 68 0.65 6.65 -23.74
N TRP A 69 -0.53 7.24 -23.64
CA TRP A 69 -1.67 6.95 -24.52
C TRP A 69 -1.44 7.42 -25.96
N ALA A 70 -0.69 8.52 -26.15
CA ALA A 70 -0.31 8.99 -27.48
C ALA A 70 0.77 8.11 -28.12
N GLU A 71 1.71 7.61 -27.33
CA GLU A 71 2.73 6.66 -27.78
C GLU A 71 2.12 5.30 -28.12
N ALA A 72 1.22 4.79 -27.27
CA ALA A 72 0.46 3.57 -27.52
C ALA A 72 -0.35 3.69 -28.82
N ALA A 73 -0.99 4.85 -29.02
CA ALA A 73 -1.71 5.15 -30.24
C ALA A 73 -0.78 5.19 -31.46
N ALA A 74 0.34 5.92 -31.39
CA ALA A 74 1.29 6.03 -32.50
C ALA A 74 1.87 4.67 -32.95
N SER A 75 1.91 3.68 -32.06
CA SER A 75 2.35 2.32 -32.37
C SER A 75 1.31 1.49 -33.16
N GLN A 76 0.06 1.93 -33.24
CA GLN A 76 -0.99 1.23 -33.99
C GLN A 76 -1.05 1.69 -35.46
N PRO A 77 -1.10 0.75 -36.43
CA PRO A 77 -0.98 1.08 -37.87
C PRO A 77 -2.18 1.83 -38.48
N VAL A 78 -3.29 2.01 -37.76
CA VAL A 78 -4.52 2.65 -38.27
C VAL A 78 -5.03 3.67 -37.28
N HIS A 79 -4.52 4.90 -37.31
CA HIS A 79 -5.08 5.99 -36.53
C HIS A 79 -5.47 7.18 -37.41
N THR A 80 -6.78 7.32 -37.58
CA THR A 80 -7.45 8.36 -38.38
C THR A 80 -8.34 9.23 -37.49
N GLY A 81 -7.90 9.50 -36.24
CA GLY A 81 -8.67 10.26 -35.26
C GLY A 81 -7.80 10.98 -34.23
N ASN A 82 -8.45 11.83 -33.42
CA ASN A 82 -7.78 12.51 -32.30
C ASN A 82 -7.39 11.47 -31.24
N ILE A 83 -6.14 11.51 -30.79
CA ILE A 83 -5.65 10.70 -29.68
C ILE A 83 -6.37 11.17 -28.41
N ARG A 84 -7.08 10.25 -27.74
CA ARG A 84 -7.82 10.52 -26.51
C ARG A 84 -7.40 9.56 -25.42
N ALA A 85 -7.22 10.09 -24.22
CA ALA A 85 -7.12 9.33 -23.00
C ALA A 85 -8.52 8.85 -22.54
N PRO A 86 -8.58 7.85 -21.64
CA PRO A 86 -9.82 7.50 -20.94
C PRO A 86 -10.41 8.70 -20.20
N GLU A 87 -11.74 8.77 -20.07
CA GLU A 87 -12.41 9.81 -19.27
C GLU A 87 -12.01 9.76 -17.79
N SER A 88 -11.54 8.62 -17.28
CA SER A 88 -10.97 8.51 -15.94
C SER A 88 -9.69 9.33 -15.72
N CYS A 89 -9.02 9.78 -16.79
CA CYS A 89 -7.91 10.72 -16.70
C CYS A 89 -8.36 12.19 -16.51
N CYS A 90 -9.65 12.49 -16.65
CA CYS A 90 -10.18 13.83 -16.50
C CYS A 90 -10.20 14.26 -15.03
N LYS A 91 -9.79 15.51 -14.78
CA LYS A 91 -9.95 16.15 -13.48
C LYS A 91 -11.43 16.42 -13.24
N GLU A 92 -11.90 16.12 -12.03
CA GLU A 92 -13.30 16.31 -11.62
C GLU A 92 -13.80 17.76 -11.77
N THR A 93 -12.90 18.74 -11.82
CA THR A 93 -13.23 20.16 -12.04
C THR A 93 -13.79 20.44 -13.44
N TYR A 94 -13.58 19.57 -14.42
CA TYR A 94 -14.01 19.76 -15.81
C TYR A 94 -15.06 18.71 -16.18
N SER A 95 -16.34 19.09 -16.17
CA SER A 95 -17.47 18.20 -16.51
C SER A 95 -17.51 17.81 -17.99
N ASP A 96 -16.98 18.65 -18.86
CA ASP A 96 -17.01 18.47 -20.33
C ASP A 96 -15.72 17.83 -20.87
N CYS A 97 -14.90 17.26 -20.00
CA CYS A 97 -13.63 16.67 -20.40
C CYS A 97 -13.86 15.38 -21.20
N THR A 98 -13.44 15.40 -22.47
CA THR A 98 -13.55 14.26 -23.40
C THR A 98 -12.27 13.41 -23.44
N GLY A 99 -11.30 13.70 -22.57
CA GLY A 99 -9.99 13.05 -22.58
C GLY A 99 -9.08 13.46 -23.75
N ASP A 100 -9.36 14.58 -24.44
CA ASP A 100 -8.55 15.04 -25.56
C ASP A 100 -7.15 15.50 -25.08
N MET A 101 -6.10 14.91 -25.67
CA MET A 101 -4.72 15.23 -25.30
C MET A 101 -4.32 16.68 -25.56
N ARG A 102 -5.02 17.38 -26.47
CA ARG A 102 -4.81 18.81 -26.71
C ARG A 102 -5.24 19.67 -25.53
N GLN A 103 -6.14 19.15 -24.69
CA GLN A 103 -6.62 19.78 -23.47
C GLN A 103 -5.91 19.20 -22.24
N SER A 104 -4.58 19.17 -22.27
CA SER A 104 -3.73 18.61 -21.21
C SER A 104 -3.93 19.26 -19.83
N GLU A 105 -4.51 20.46 -19.76
CA GLU A 105 -4.88 21.12 -18.51
C GLU A 105 -6.04 20.43 -17.79
N GLN A 106 -6.97 19.81 -18.54
CA GLN A 106 -8.12 19.09 -17.99
C GLN A 106 -7.76 17.68 -17.52
N LEU A 107 -6.60 17.18 -17.94
CA LEU A 107 -6.11 15.83 -17.66
C LEU A 107 -5.17 15.79 -16.46
N PHE A 108 -5.10 14.65 -15.78
CA PHE A 108 -4.08 14.41 -14.77
C PHE A 108 -2.70 14.24 -15.43
N GLN A 109 -1.73 15.08 -15.06
CA GLN A 109 -0.39 15.03 -15.67
C GLN A 109 0.55 14.00 -15.03
N GLY A 110 0.21 13.48 -13.85
CA GLY A 110 1.08 12.52 -13.15
C GLY A 110 0.82 11.09 -13.58
N GLY A 111 1.87 10.31 -13.83
CA GLY A 111 1.77 8.87 -14.05
C GLY A 111 1.32 8.08 -12.83
N CYS A 112 0.60 6.98 -13.09
CA CYS A 112 0.07 6.10 -12.06
C CYS A 112 1.15 5.31 -11.32
N LEU A 113 2.24 4.92 -12.00
CA LEU A 113 3.32 4.13 -11.40
C LEU A 113 3.96 4.84 -10.20
N ARG A 114 4.33 6.12 -10.37
CA ARG A 114 4.96 6.92 -9.33
C ARG A 114 4.02 7.13 -8.14
N LYS A 115 2.75 7.45 -8.41
CA LYS A 115 1.76 7.69 -7.36
C LYS A 115 1.41 6.42 -6.59
N LEU A 116 1.28 5.29 -7.28
CA LEU A 116 1.01 4.00 -6.67
C LEU A 116 2.18 3.56 -5.79
N GLY A 117 3.42 3.67 -6.29
CA GLY A 117 4.61 3.37 -5.50
C GLY A 117 4.70 4.22 -4.22
N TYR A 118 4.44 5.52 -4.32
CA TYR A 118 4.42 6.41 -3.14
C TYR A 118 3.32 6.03 -2.14
N ARG A 119 2.10 5.73 -2.62
CA ARG A 119 0.99 5.28 -1.76
C ARG A 119 1.32 3.97 -1.05
N LEU A 120 1.87 2.99 -1.77
CA LEU A 120 2.28 1.71 -1.18
C LEU A 120 3.35 1.93 -0.12
N GLN A 121 4.43 2.66 -0.44
CA GLN A 121 5.48 2.97 0.54
C GLN A 121 4.96 3.68 1.78
N PHE A 122 4.01 4.61 1.62
CA PHE A 122 3.39 5.30 2.74
C PHE A 122 2.60 4.32 3.65
N VAL A 123 1.81 3.42 3.06
CA VAL A 123 1.05 2.41 3.80
C VAL A 123 1.98 1.44 4.51
N MET A 124 3.02 0.93 3.84
CA MET A 124 4.00 0.02 4.46
C MET A 124 4.71 0.71 5.62
N GLY A 125 5.13 1.97 5.44
CA GLY A 125 5.73 2.76 6.51
C GLY A 125 4.78 2.97 7.69
N TYR A 126 3.50 3.22 7.43
CA TYR A 126 2.49 3.35 8.47
C TYR A 126 2.31 2.05 9.27
N VAL A 127 2.18 0.91 8.58
CA VAL A 127 2.07 -0.42 9.20
C VAL A 127 3.29 -0.72 10.07
N PHE A 128 4.49 -0.40 9.58
CA PHE A 128 5.73 -0.55 10.34
C PHE A 128 5.68 0.20 11.68
N TRP A 129 5.26 1.47 11.68
CA TRP A 129 5.13 2.24 12.92
C TRP A 129 4.08 1.66 13.87
N CYS A 130 2.97 1.13 13.34
CA CYS A 130 1.97 0.43 14.15
C CYS A 130 2.56 -0.82 14.83
N CYS A 131 3.32 -1.64 14.08
CA CYS A 131 3.97 -2.84 14.62
C CYS A 131 4.98 -2.51 15.73
N VAL A 132 5.80 -1.46 15.55
CA VAL A 132 6.74 -0.99 16.57
C VAL A 132 6.00 -0.56 17.84
N ALA A 133 4.90 0.20 17.70
CA ALA A 133 4.11 0.64 18.85
C ALA A 133 3.53 -0.54 19.64
N VAL A 134 2.99 -1.55 18.94
CA VAL A 134 2.48 -2.78 19.57
C VAL A 134 3.61 -3.54 20.28
N GLY A 135 4.77 -3.70 19.64
CA GLY A 135 5.93 -4.35 20.26
C GLY A 135 6.39 -3.65 21.54
N CYS A 136 6.37 -2.31 21.58
CA CYS A 136 6.67 -1.55 22.79
C CYS A 136 5.65 -1.83 23.91
N LEU A 137 4.36 -1.87 23.60
CA LEU A 137 3.30 -2.16 24.58
C LEU A 137 3.43 -3.58 25.15
N GLU A 138 3.74 -4.57 24.31
CA GLU A 138 3.97 -5.95 24.72
C GLU A 138 5.17 -6.06 25.68
N MET A 139 6.26 -5.37 25.38
CA MET A 139 7.44 -5.33 26.25
C MET A 139 7.13 -4.71 27.62
N LEU A 140 6.38 -3.62 27.67
CA LEU A 140 5.96 -3.00 28.93
C LEU A 140 5.07 -3.94 29.76
N ALA A 141 4.07 -4.58 29.14
CA ALA A 141 3.22 -5.55 29.82
C ALA A 141 4.01 -6.74 30.36
N ALA A 142 5.00 -7.21 29.60
CA ALA A 142 5.87 -8.30 30.00
C ALA A 142 6.72 -7.92 31.23
N ILE A 143 7.25 -6.70 31.27
CA ILE A 143 8.00 -6.16 32.44
C ILE A 143 7.07 -6.08 33.66
N SER A 144 5.88 -5.48 33.52
CA SER A 144 4.92 -5.35 34.63
C SER A 144 4.51 -6.71 35.21
N ASN A 145 4.21 -7.69 34.36
CA ASN A 145 3.92 -9.05 34.81
C ASN A 145 5.12 -9.71 35.51
N GLY A 146 6.34 -9.48 35.03
CA GLY A 146 7.56 -9.94 35.68
C GLY A 146 7.73 -9.38 37.10
N ILE A 147 7.47 -8.08 37.29
CA ILE A 147 7.51 -7.44 38.61
C ILE A 147 6.43 -8.02 39.54
N LEU A 148 5.20 -8.19 39.04
CA LEU A 148 4.09 -8.75 39.82
C LEU A 148 4.38 -10.19 40.28
N MET A 149 4.90 -11.02 39.38
CA MET A 149 5.31 -12.38 39.71
C MET A 149 6.46 -12.43 40.72
N LYS A 150 7.34 -11.43 40.76
CA LYS A 150 8.40 -11.35 41.77
C LYS A 150 7.87 -10.94 43.16
N HIS A 151 6.77 -10.22 43.22
CA HIS A 151 6.16 -9.76 44.48
C HIS A 151 5.26 -10.80 45.17
N ARG A 152 4.61 -11.69 44.40
CA ARG A 152 3.73 -12.75 44.89
C ARG A 152 4.39 -13.90 45.68
N PRO A 153 5.61 -14.42 45.37
CA PRO A 153 6.18 -15.57 46.09
C PRO A 153 6.44 -15.29 47.57
N PHE A 154 6.58 -14.02 47.98
CA PHE A 154 6.79 -13.66 49.38
C PHE A 154 5.51 -13.65 50.22
N GLN A 155 4.32 -13.51 49.62
CA GLN A 155 3.06 -13.53 50.38
C GLN A 155 2.59 -14.96 50.66
N ASP A 156 2.65 -15.87 49.69
CA ASP A 156 2.18 -17.25 49.86
C ASP A 156 3.10 -18.07 50.77
N PHE A 157 4.43 -17.90 50.68
CA PHE A 157 5.39 -18.60 51.58
C PHE A 157 5.19 -18.22 53.06
N ARG A 158 4.93 -16.93 53.35
CA ARG A 158 4.68 -16.47 54.73
C ARG A 158 3.38 -17.04 55.32
N ILE A 159 2.36 -17.26 54.49
CA ILE A 159 1.08 -17.83 54.94
C ILE A 159 1.24 -19.32 55.24
N LEU A 160 1.98 -20.07 54.40
CA LEU A 160 2.21 -21.50 54.61
C LEU A 160 3.06 -21.79 55.86
N ASP A 161 4.10 -20.99 56.12
CA ASP A 161 4.88 -21.12 57.36
C ASP A 161 4.02 -20.82 58.60
N SER A 162 3.15 -19.81 58.55
CA SER A 162 2.27 -19.49 59.68
C SER A 162 1.22 -20.57 59.98
N ALA A 163 0.78 -21.32 58.97
CA ALA A 163 -0.18 -22.41 59.11
C ALA A 163 0.47 -23.73 59.56
N THR A 164 1.77 -23.89 59.38
CA THR A 164 2.51 -25.12 59.76
C THR A 164 2.99 -25.08 61.23
N PHE A 165 2.96 -23.91 61.87
CA PHE A 165 3.38 -23.70 63.26
C PHE A 165 2.20 -23.47 64.25
N SER A 166 0.95 -23.75 63.86
CA SER A 166 -0.21 -23.79 64.78
C SER A 166 -0.75 -25.21 64.92
#